data_AF-A0A818CIZ6-F1
#
_entry.id   AF-A0A818CIZ6-F1
#
_cell.length_a   1.000
_cell.length_b   1.000
_cell.length_c   1.000
_cell.angle_alpha   90.00
_cell.angle_beta   90.00
_cell.angle_gamma   90.00
#
_symmetry.space_group_name_H-M   'P 1'
#
loop_
_entity.id
_entity.type
_entity.pdbx_description
1 polymer ?
#
loop_
_entity_poly.entity_id
_entity_poly.type
_entity_poly.pdbx_seq_one_letter_code
_entity_poly.pdbx_strand_id
1 'polypeptide(L)'
;ELVDSIGTYLEAPGHFGPQQLPRLLRLLATTPETAKVLVASGGVADSLTDVLIERGVVTRNRIVQFDKRKHPYHFANIVYRSESWPYLRGKENAVCIHDRTDMQLVHQVLAGDVLPPTDKRDRFILIKRKNGHARSIIEHPDMVSFISSTLNKSKVPLNLQLEIFEAKGHIRDHIALFRRARVIVGPHGAGMMNVLWASPGTHVVEVGYTTGMTFPQ
;
A
#
# COMPACT_ATOMS: atom_id res chain seq x y z
N GLU A 1 21.49 19.01 -3.76
CA GLU A 1 21.19 18.07 -2.67
C GLU A 1 20.15 17.06 -3.15
N LEU A 2 20.15 15.86 -2.59
CA LEU A 2 19.35 14.73 -3.07
C LEU A 2 18.68 14.01 -1.90
N VAL A 3 17.41 13.65 -2.06
CA VAL A 3 16.65 12.80 -1.16
C VAL A 3 16.56 11.42 -1.78
N ASP A 4 17.08 10.43 -1.07
CA ASP A 4 17.02 9.02 -1.42
C ASP A 4 16.05 8.29 -0.48
N SER A 5 14.86 7.99 -0.98
CA SER A 5 13.87 7.16 -0.29
C SER A 5 13.84 5.71 -0.81
N ILE A 6 14.83 5.30 -1.61
CA ILE A 6 14.86 4.00 -2.25
C ILE A 6 14.98 2.89 -1.19
N GLY A 7 14.03 1.96 -1.22
CA GLY A 7 14.01 0.78 -0.36
C GLY A 7 14.77 -0.41 -0.97
N THR A 8 14.88 -1.50 -0.19
CA THR A 8 15.59 -2.73 -0.57
C THR A 8 14.99 -3.44 -1.78
N TYR A 9 13.67 -3.27 -2.01
CA TYR A 9 12.93 -3.93 -3.07
C TYR A 9 12.58 -2.96 -4.21
N LEU A 10 13.60 -2.50 -4.94
CA LEU A 10 13.44 -1.66 -6.13
C LEU A 10 12.54 -2.29 -7.20
N GLU A 11 12.62 -3.61 -7.36
CA GLU A 11 11.92 -4.30 -8.44
C GLU A 11 10.45 -4.57 -8.14
N ALA A 12 10.04 -4.60 -6.87
CA ALA A 12 8.71 -5.02 -6.46
C ALA A 12 7.80 -3.81 -6.22
N PRO A 13 6.95 -3.40 -7.18
CA PRO A 13 6.25 -2.10 -7.14
C PRO A 13 5.33 -1.97 -5.92
N GLY A 14 4.73 -3.07 -5.47
CA GLY A 14 3.86 -3.07 -4.29
C GLY A 14 4.58 -2.84 -2.95
N HIS A 15 5.91 -2.76 -2.93
CA HIS A 15 6.67 -2.32 -1.75
C HIS A 15 6.80 -0.80 -1.67
N PHE A 16 6.49 -0.05 -2.74
CA PHE A 16 6.60 1.40 -2.72
C PHE A 16 5.70 2.03 -1.64
N GLY A 17 4.40 1.71 -1.64
CA GLY A 17 3.44 2.26 -0.67
C GLY A 17 3.77 1.93 0.78
N PRO A 18 3.97 0.67 1.18
CA PRO A 18 4.20 0.35 2.60
C PRO A 18 5.64 0.61 3.05
N GLN A 19 6.64 0.66 2.16
CA GLN A 19 8.05 0.78 2.57
C GLN A 19 8.73 2.09 2.20
N GLN A 20 8.55 2.56 0.95
CA GLN A 20 9.29 3.71 0.45
C GLN A 20 8.56 5.02 0.74
N LEU A 21 7.25 5.04 0.54
CA LEU A 21 6.42 6.22 0.73
C LEU A 21 6.49 6.81 2.15
N PRO A 22 6.38 6.02 3.26
CA PRO A 22 6.50 6.61 4.58
C PRO A 22 7.85 7.28 4.83
N ARG A 23 8.95 6.68 4.34
CA ARG A 23 10.29 7.25 4.41
C ARG A 23 10.41 8.53 3.58
N LEU A 24 9.83 8.50 2.38
CA LEU A 24 9.79 9.66 1.49
C LEU A 24 9.08 10.83 2.18
N LEU A 25 7.91 10.62 2.76
CA LEU A 25 7.16 11.68 3.44
C LEU A 25 7.94 12.26 4.63
N ARG A 26 8.59 11.40 5.42
CA ARG A 26 9.46 11.85 6.52
C ARG A 26 10.62 12.71 6.01
N LEU A 27 11.30 12.29 4.94
CA LEU A 27 12.39 13.05 4.35
C LEU A 27 11.91 14.37 3.74
N LEU A 28 10.75 14.37 3.07
CA LEU A 28 10.17 15.61 2.54
C LEU A 28 9.89 16.64 3.63
N ALA A 29 9.50 16.19 4.83
CA ALA A 29 9.22 17.05 5.97
C ALA A 29 10.48 17.60 6.67
N THR A 30 11.65 16.99 6.48
CA THR A 30 12.89 17.33 7.21
C THR A 30 14.04 17.79 6.32
N THR A 31 13.85 17.84 5.01
CA THR A 31 14.89 18.21 4.04
C THR A 31 14.56 19.51 3.31
N PRO A 32 15.56 20.28 2.85
CA PRO A 32 15.32 21.51 2.12
C PRO A 32 14.44 21.32 0.88
N GLU A 33 13.53 22.26 0.62
CA GLU A 33 12.65 22.24 -0.56
C GLU A 33 13.43 22.25 -1.89
N THR A 34 14.68 22.69 -1.86
CA THR A 34 15.61 22.68 -3.00
C THR A 34 16.17 21.28 -3.30
N ALA A 35 16.16 20.36 -2.33
CA ALA A 35 16.69 19.01 -2.51
C ALA A 35 15.81 18.20 -3.48
N LYS A 36 16.43 17.60 -4.50
CA LYS A 36 15.73 16.76 -5.49
C LYS A 36 15.40 15.40 -4.89
N VAL A 37 14.29 14.80 -5.32
CA VAL A 37 13.75 13.57 -4.75
C VAL A 37 13.81 12.47 -5.79
N LEU A 38 14.60 11.42 -5.51
CA LEU A 38 14.64 10.25 -6.37
C LEU A 38 13.40 9.38 -6.15
N VAL A 39 12.68 9.10 -7.24
CA VAL A 39 11.54 8.18 -7.22
C VAL A 39 11.66 7.19 -8.38
N ALA A 40 11.51 5.90 -8.10
CA ALA A 40 11.51 4.89 -9.15
C ALA A 40 10.28 5.10 -10.06
N SER A 41 10.48 5.09 -11.38
CA SER A 41 9.39 5.20 -12.33
C SER A 41 8.59 3.90 -12.46
N GLY A 42 7.31 4.04 -12.77
CA GLY A 42 6.41 2.97 -13.16
C GLY A 42 5.40 2.55 -12.09
N GLY A 43 4.21 2.16 -12.58
CA GLY A 43 3.18 1.51 -11.78
C GLY A 43 2.70 2.36 -10.61
N VAL A 44 2.64 1.76 -9.41
CA VAL A 44 2.06 2.43 -8.23
C VAL A 44 2.92 3.59 -7.71
N ALA A 45 4.23 3.59 -7.98
CA ALA A 45 5.11 4.67 -7.55
C ALA A 45 4.76 5.98 -8.28
N ASP A 46 4.52 5.90 -9.59
CA ASP A 46 4.03 7.05 -10.38
C ASP A 46 2.68 7.50 -9.86
N SER A 47 1.71 6.58 -9.70
CA SER A 47 0.36 6.94 -9.24
C SER A 47 0.35 7.62 -7.87
N LEU A 48 1.16 7.15 -6.92
CA LEU A 48 1.27 7.76 -5.60
C LEU A 48 2.00 9.10 -5.64
N THR A 49 3.03 9.23 -6.48
CA THR A 49 3.71 10.52 -6.72
C THR A 49 2.76 11.54 -7.33
N ASP A 50 1.92 11.08 -8.27
CA ASP A 50 0.68 11.67 -8.76
C ASP A 50 -0.05 12.46 -7.66
N VAL A 51 -0.53 11.69 -6.69
CA VAL A 51 -1.32 12.20 -5.56
C VAL A 51 -0.53 13.18 -4.69
N LEU A 52 0.76 12.92 -4.44
CA LEU A 52 1.60 13.83 -3.65
C LEU A 52 1.74 15.20 -4.31
N ILE A 53 1.90 15.24 -5.63
CA ILE A 53 2.00 16.48 -6.39
C ILE A 53 0.68 17.23 -6.36
N GLU A 54 -0.42 16.55 -6.63
CA GLU A 54 -1.75 17.15 -6.67
C GLU A 54 -2.19 17.70 -5.30
N ARG A 55 -1.71 17.10 -4.21
CA ARG A 55 -1.94 17.57 -2.83
C ARG A 55 -0.94 18.64 -2.37
N GLY A 56 0.00 19.05 -3.22
CA GLY A 56 1.00 20.07 -2.90
C GLY A 56 2.07 19.62 -1.89
N VAL A 57 2.21 18.31 -1.66
CA VAL A 57 3.21 17.75 -0.74
C VAL A 57 4.61 17.84 -1.33
N VAL A 58 4.71 17.72 -2.65
CA VAL A 58 5.95 17.83 -3.40
C VAL A 58 5.65 18.45 -4.76
N THR A 59 6.54 19.29 -5.27
CA THR A 59 6.38 19.88 -6.59
C THR A 59 6.99 18.97 -7.67
N ARG A 60 6.40 18.95 -8.87
CA ARG A 60 6.89 18.12 -9.99
C ARG A 60 8.37 18.36 -10.31
N ASN A 61 8.84 19.61 -10.21
CA ASN A 61 10.24 19.98 -10.44
C ASN A 61 11.21 19.44 -9.38
N ARG A 62 10.72 19.02 -8.22
CA ARG A 62 11.53 18.39 -7.16
C ARG A 62 11.74 16.91 -7.43
N ILE A 63 10.84 16.26 -8.17
CA ILE A 63 10.92 14.84 -8.49
C ILE A 63 11.92 14.58 -9.62
N VAL A 64 12.83 13.64 -9.37
CA VAL A 64 13.71 13.05 -10.37
C VAL A 64 13.31 11.58 -10.49
N GLN A 65 12.53 11.28 -11.53
CA GLN A 65 12.16 9.91 -11.83
C GLN A 65 13.33 9.17 -12.45
N PHE A 66 13.49 7.90 -12.08
CA PHE A 66 14.54 7.06 -12.64
C PHE A 66 14.00 5.68 -13.02
N ASP A 67 14.46 5.15 -14.15
CA ASP A 67 14.13 3.79 -14.58
C ASP A 67 15.02 2.79 -13.84
N LYS A 68 14.40 2.02 -12.95
CA LYS A 68 15.07 0.99 -12.15
C LYS A 68 15.81 -0.06 -12.98
N ARG A 69 15.45 -0.27 -14.25
CA ARG A 69 16.09 -1.25 -15.13
C ARG A 69 17.38 -0.74 -15.76
N LYS A 70 17.64 0.57 -15.68
CA LYS A 70 18.76 1.22 -16.37
C LYS A 70 19.96 1.51 -15.46
N HIS A 71 19.90 1.10 -14.19
CA HIS A 71 20.94 1.36 -13.17
C HIS A 71 21.51 2.79 -13.23
N PRO A 72 20.67 3.82 -13.11
CA PRO A 72 21.11 5.20 -13.28
C PRO A 72 21.99 5.63 -12.12
N TYR A 73 23.03 6.40 -12.43
CA TYR A 73 23.90 7.04 -11.44
C TYR A 73 23.47 8.49 -11.23
N HIS A 74 23.27 8.87 -9.97
CA HIS A 74 22.94 10.23 -9.56
C HIS A 74 24.01 10.75 -8.61
N PHE A 75 24.48 11.98 -8.86
CA PHE A 75 25.51 12.63 -8.06
C PHE A 75 24.92 13.83 -7.32
N ALA A 76 25.32 14.01 -6.06
CA ALA A 76 24.95 15.17 -5.26
C ALA A 76 26.00 15.43 -4.18
N ASN A 77 26.17 16.71 -3.83
CA ASN A 77 27.07 17.12 -2.74
C ASN A 77 26.57 16.67 -1.36
N ILE A 78 25.25 16.55 -1.20
CA ILE A 78 24.58 16.10 0.03
C ILE A 78 23.48 15.13 -0.37
N VAL A 79 23.43 13.98 0.30
CA VAL A 79 22.39 12.95 0.14
C VAL A 79 21.70 12.75 1.49
N TYR A 80 20.41 13.01 1.53
CA TYR A 80 19.52 12.72 2.64
C TYR A 80 18.88 11.36 2.45
N ARG A 81 19.00 10.50 3.46
CA ARG A 81 18.48 9.13 3.42
C ARG A 81 17.88 8.76 4.76
N SER A 82 16.77 8.03 4.72
CA SER A 82 16.19 7.45 5.94
C SER A 82 16.70 6.03 6.12
N GLU A 83 17.53 5.82 7.14
CA GLU A 83 17.91 4.48 7.59
C GLU A 83 16.99 4.04 8.75
N SER A 84 16.58 2.78 8.74
CA SER A 84 15.81 2.20 9.85
C SER A 84 16.78 1.75 10.94
N TRP A 85 16.65 2.28 12.16
CA TRP A 85 17.49 1.91 13.30
C TRP A 85 16.64 1.22 14.40
N PRO A 86 17.11 0.12 15.02
CA PRO A 86 18.35 -0.59 14.73
C PRO A 86 18.32 -1.25 13.35
N TYR A 87 19.40 -1.06 12.58
CA TYR A 87 19.58 -1.82 11.36
C TYR A 87 20.00 -3.23 11.78
N LEU A 88 19.03 -4.14 11.87
CA LEU A 88 19.29 -5.55 12.17
C LEU A 88 20.08 -6.17 11.01
N ARG A 89 21.42 -6.11 11.09
CA ARG A 89 22.31 -6.89 10.22
C ARG A 89 22.21 -8.36 10.61
N GLY A 90 21.32 -9.09 9.95
CA GLY A 90 21.21 -10.55 10.07
C GLY A 90 20.49 -11.14 8.86
N LYS A 91 20.80 -12.40 8.51
CA LYS A 91 20.05 -13.17 7.50
C LYS A 91 18.59 -13.38 7.90
N GLU A 92 18.27 -13.16 9.17
CA GLU A 92 16.94 -13.26 9.74
C GLU A 92 16.25 -11.90 9.66
N ASN A 93 15.72 -11.62 8.46
CA ASN A 93 14.70 -10.62 8.18
C ASN A 93 15.10 -9.15 8.44
N ALA A 94 15.45 -8.47 7.35
CA ALA A 94 15.30 -7.02 7.19
C ALA A 94 13.81 -6.62 7.26
N VAL A 95 13.16 -6.85 8.40
CA VAL A 95 11.82 -6.36 8.66
C VAL A 95 11.96 -4.85 8.77
N CYS A 96 11.51 -4.13 7.74
CA CYS A 96 11.31 -2.70 7.87
C CYS A 96 10.19 -2.49 8.91
N ILE A 97 10.58 -2.29 10.16
CA ILE A 97 9.66 -1.83 11.19
C ILE A 97 9.44 -0.36 10.89
N HIS A 98 8.30 -0.05 10.29
CA HIS A 98 7.86 1.33 10.17
C HIS A 98 7.31 1.78 11.51
N ASP A 99 7.74 2.96 11.94
CA ASP A 99 7.13 3.59 13.10
C ASP A 99 5.64 3.81 12.80
N ARG A 100 4.78 3.63 13.81
CA ARG A 100 3.36 3.95 13.72
C ARG A 100 3.15 5.39 13.23
N THR A 101 4.02 6.31 13.63
CA THR A 101 4.00 7.71 13.18
C THR A 101 4.19 7.85 11.68
N ASP A 102 5.02 7.03 11.05
CA ASP A 102 5.21 7.07 9.59
C ASP A 102 3.96 6.64 8.85
N MET A 103 3.28 5.61 9.35
CA MET A 103 2.02 5.13 8.76
C MET A 103 0.88 6.13 8.99
N GLN A 104 0.87 6.82 10.13
CA GLN A 104 -0.06 7.92 10.38
C GLN A 104 0.19 9.08 9.40
N LEU A 105 1.44 9.43 9.14
CA LEU A 105 1.80 10.45 8.15
C LEU A 105 1.33 10.07 6.74
N VAL A 106 1.54 8.83 6.32
CA VAL A 106 1.02 8.30 5.05
C VAL A 106 -0.50 8.45 4.96
N HIS A 107 -1.22 8.04 6.02
CA HIS A 107 -2.67 8.13 6.06
C HIS A 107 -3.15 9.59 6.02
N GLN A 108 -2.54 10.48 6.82
CA GLN A 108 -2.87 11.91 6.83
C GLN A 108 -2.67 12.54 5.46
N VAL A 109 -1.49 12.32 4.86
CA VAL A 109 -1.12 12.95 3.58
C VAL A 109 -1.99 12.44 2.43
N LEU A 110 -2.24 11.13 2.33
CA LEU A 110 -2.90 10.55 1.16
C LEU A 110 -4.40 10.32 1.33
N ALA A 111 -4.84 9.99 2.54
CA ALA A 111 -6.23 9.65 2.81
C ALA A 111 -6.98 10.80 3.52
N GLY A 112 -6.25 11.71 4.18
CA GLY A 112 -6.81 12.82 4.94
C GLY A 112 -7.30 12.41 6.34
N ASP A 113 -7.40 13.41 7.23
CA ASP A 113 -7.70 13.21 8.65
C ASP A 113 -9.18 12.92 8.93
N VAL A 114 -10.08 13.33 8.02
CA VAL A 114 -11.53 13.15 8.21
C VAL A 114 -11.95 11.73 7.86
N LEU A 115 -12.03 10.87 8.88
CA LEU A 115 -12.53 9.51 8.71
C LEU A 115 -13.99 9.52 8.22
N PRO A 116 -14.37 8.59 7.32
CA PRO A 116 -15.76 8.42 6.95
C PRO A 116 -16.58 8.03 8.18
N PRO A 117 -17.80 8.57 8.34
CA PRO A 117 -18.71 8.15 9.39
C PRO A 117 -18.89 6.63 9.41
N THR A 118 -19.05 6.05 10.61
CA THR A 118 -19.13 4.60 10.80
C THR A 118 -20.27 3.98 9.97
N ASP A 119 -21.40 4.65 9.81
CA ASP A 119 -22.54 4.25 8.96
C ASP A 119 -22.21 4.26 7.46
N LYS A 120 -21.22 5.04 7.03
CA LYS A 120 -20.72 5.09 5.64
C LYS A 120 -19.62 4.08 5.36
N ARG A 121 -19.20 3.32 6.38
CA ARG A 121 -18.29 2.18 6.22
C ARG A 121 -19.15 0.94 5.99
N ASP A 122 -19.38 0.66 4.73
CA ASP A 122 -20.36 -0.29 4.23
C ASP A 122 -19.77 -1.26 3.19
N ARG A 123 -18.44 -1.39 3.13
CA ARG A 123 -17.76 -2.25 2.15
C ARG A 123 -17.14 -3.48 2.79
N PHE A 124 -17.45 -4.64 2.21
CA PHE A 124 -16.69 -5.87 2.35
C PHE A 124 -15.85 -6.02 1.08
N ILE A 125 -14.55 -5.78 1.17
CA ILE A 125 -13.66 -5.81 0.01
C ILE A 125 -12.98 -7.17 -0.07
N LEU A 126 -13.13 -7.86 -1.21
CA LEU A 126 -12.38 -9.06 -1.54
C LEU A 126 -11.41 -8.75 -2.68
N ILE A 127 -10.11 -8.86 -2.42
CA ILE A 127 -9.04 -8.53 -3.37
C ILE A 127 -8.81 -9.71 -4.31
N LYS A 128 -8.91 -9.44 -5.60
CA LYS A 128 -8.64 -10.38 -6.69
C LYS A 128 -7.43 -9.92 -7.49
N ARG A 129 -6.43 -10.79 -7.62
CA ARG A 129 -5.26 -10.51 -8.47
C ARG A 129 -5.59 -10.85 -9.92
N LYS A 130 -5.58 -9.85 -10.81
CA LYS A 130 -5.66 -10.07 -12.25
C LYS A 130 -4.33 -10.71 -12.71
N ASN A 131 -4.40 -11.84 -13.41
CA ASN A 131 -3.27 -12.55 -14.06
C ASN A 131 -2.30 -13.35 -13.16
N GLY A 132 -2.61 -13.64 -11.90
CA GLY A 132 -1.67 -14.36 -11.03
C GLY A 132 -1.77 -15.89 -11.15
N HIS A 133 -0.82 -16.57 -11.80
CA HIS A 133 -0.56 -17.99 -11.51
C HIS A 133 0.09 -18.13 -10.13
N ALA A 134 0.85 -17.12 -9.70
CA ALA A 134 1.43 -17.05 -8.36
C ALA A 134 0.57 -16.17 -7.44
N ARG A 135 0.24 -16.70 -6.26
CA ARG A 135 -0.39 -15.98 -5.13
C ARG A 135 -1.83 -15.46 -5.39
N SER A 136 -2.54 -16.06 -6.34
CA SER A 136 -4.00 -15.90 -6.43
C SER A 136 -4.69 -16.93 -5.54
N ILE A 137 -5.89 -16.61 -5.07
CA ILE A 137 -6.75 -17.57 -4.38
C ILE A 137 -7.42 -18.42 -5.48
N ILE A 138 -7.20 -19.74 -5.47
CA ILE A 138 -7.73 -20.66 -6.48
C ILE A 138 -9.26 -20.73 -6.36
N GLU A 139 -9.74 -20.84 -5.13
CA GLU A 139 -11.15 -20.93 -4.73
C GLU A 139 -11.83 -19.55 -4.67
N HIS A 140 -11.29 -18.54 -5.36
CA HIS A 140 -11.86 -17.19 -5.35
C HIS A 140 -13.34 -17.18 -5.79
N PRO A 141 -13.79 -17.91 -6.83
CA PRO A 141 -15.21 -17.95 -7.19
C PRO A 141 -16.09 -18.50 -6.06
N ASP A 142 -15.64 -19.56 -5.37
CA ASP A 142 -16.38 -20.19 -4.28
C ASP A 142 -16.45 -19.25 -3.06
N MET A 143 -15.34 -18.57 -2.76
CA MET A 143 -15.28 -17.55 -1.72
C MET A 143 -16.25 -16.40 -1.99
N VAL A 144 -16.33 -15.91 -3.23
CA VAL A 144 -17.29 -14.88 -3.64
C VAL A 144 -18.73 -15.37 -3.42
N SER A 145 -19.05 -16.58 -3.87
CA SER A 145 -20.37 -17.18 -3.73
C SER A 145 -20.78 -17.35 -2.27
N PHE A 146 -19.87 -17.85 -1.44
CA PHE A 146 -20.07 -18.04 -0.01
C PHE A 146 -20.30 -16.72 0.72
N ILE A 147 -19.45 -15.71 0.49
CA ILE A 147 -19.57 -14.40 1.14
C ILE A 147 -20.86 -13.72 0.70
N SER A 148 -21.16 -13.69 -0.60
CA SER A 148 -22.40 -13.10 -1.13
C SER A 148 -23.64 -13.75 -0.50
N SER A 149 -23.67 -15.09 -0.47
CA SER A 149 -24.76 -15.85 0.15
C SER A 149 -24.89 -15.57 1.64
N THR A 150 -23.76 -15.44 2.35
CA THR A 150 -23.73 -15.17 3.80
C THR A 150 -24.24 -13.76 4.09
N LEU A 151 -23.78 -12.75 3.36
CA LEU A 151 -24.25 -11.36 3.53
C LEU A 151 -25.76 -11.24 3.30
N ASN A 152 -26.28 -11.89 2.24
CA ASN A 152 -27.70 -11.88 1.90
C ASN A 152 -28.58 -12.60 2.93
N LYS A 153 -28.07 -13.67 3.56
CA LYS A 153 -28.81 -14.44 4.58
C LYS A 153 -28.69 -13.83 5.98
N SER A 154 -27.65 -13.04 6.21
CA SER A 154 -27.39 -12.50 7.54
C SER A 154 -28.49 -11.50 7.92
N LYS A 155 -29.06 -11.65 9.12
CA LYS A 155 -29.89 -10.61 9.75
C LYS A 155 -29.04 -9.49 10.34
N VAL A 156 -27.77 -9.40 9.95
CA VAL A 156 -26.85 -8.41 10.50
C VAL A 156 -27.34 -7.05 10.01
N PRO A 157 -27.62 -6.09 10.90
CA PRO A 157 -28.18 -4.78 10.53
C PRO A 157 -27.19 -3.87 9.78
N LEU A 158 -26.08 -4.41 9.28
CA LEU A 158 -25.09 -3.69 8.51
C LEU A 158 -25.39 -3.86 7.02
N ASN A 159 -25.65 -2.76 6.32
CA ASN A 159 -25.73 -2.68 4.86
C ASN A 159 -24.36 -2.93 4.21
N LEU A 160 -23.73 -4.08 4.45
CA LEU A 160 -22.44 -4.42 3.85
C LEU A 160 -22.64 -4.80 2.37
N GLN A 161 -21.90 -4.13 1.51
CA GLN A 161 -21.83 -4.42 0.07
C GLN A 161 -20.51 -5.11 -0.23
N LEU A 162 -20.60 -6.27 -0.88
CA LEU A 162 -19.43 -7.00 -1.38
C LEU A 162 -18.84 -6.27 -2.59
N GLU A 163 -17.55 -5.98 -2.53
CA GLU A 163 -16.77 -5.36 -3.60
C GLU A 163 -15.62 -6.27 -4.00
N ILE A 164 -15.50 -6.58 -5.29
CA ILE A 164 -14.37 -7.37 -5.82
C ILE A 164 -13.32 -6.42 -6.37
N PHE A 165 -12.23 -6.25 -5.64
CA PHE A 165 -11.18 -5.31 -5.99
C PHE A 165 -10.12 -5.94 -6.90
N GLU A 166 -10.04 -5.48 -8.15
CA GLU A 166 -9.08 -5.96 -9.16
C GLU A 166 -7.96 -4.95 -9.49
N ALA A 167 -7.73 -3.95 -8.63
CA ALA A 167 -6.70 -2.91 -8.81
C ALA A 167 -6.78 -2.15 -10.16
N LYS A 168 -8.00 -1.92 -10.65
CA LYS A 168 -8.28 -1.12 -11.86
C LYS A 168 -8.66 0.31 -11.49
N GLY A 169 -8.36 1.28 -12.35
CA GLY A 169 -8.71 2.69 -12.14
C GLY A 169 -7.64 3.49 -11.40
N HIS A 170 -8.00 4.69 -10.93
CA HIS A 170 -7.06 5.60 -10.29
C HIS A 170 -6.85 5.25 -8.81
N ILE A 171 -5.64 5.48 -8.31
CA ILE A 171 -5.30 5.23 -6.89
C ILE A 171 -6.17 6.04 -5.92
N ARG A 172 -6.68 7.20 -6.35
CA ARG A 172 -7.63 8.02 -5.58
C ARG A 172 -8.94 7.28 -5.31
N ASP A 173 -9.44 6.56 -6.32
CA ASP A 173 -10.65 5.76 -6.20
C ASP A 173 -10.41 4.56 -5.29
N HIS A 174 -9.20 3.99 -5.33
CA HIS A 174 -8.79 2.91 -4.42
C HIS A 174 -8.76 3.42 -2.99
N ILE A 175 -8.15 4.58 -2.72
CA ILE A 175 -8.13 5.21 -1.40
C ILE A 175 -9.56 5.44 -0.91
N ALA A 176 -10.42 6.05 -1.72
CA ALA A 176 -11.81 6.34 -1.35
C ALA A 176 -12.61 5.05 -1.04
N LEU A 177 -12.42 3.99 -1.84
CA LEU A 177 -13.06 2.69 -1.64
C LEU A 177 -12.59 2.04 -0.33
N PHE A 178 -11.28 1.96 -0.11
CA PHE A 178 -10.70 1.27 1.04
C PHE A 178 -10.98 2.00 2.37
N ARG A 179 -11.16 3.33 2.36
CA ARG A 179 -11.61 4.08 3.53
C ARG A 179 -12.99 3.64 4.04
N ARG A 180 -13.87 3.20 3.14
CA ARG A 180 -15.21 2.68 3.45
C ARG A 180 -15.22 1.22 3.89
N ALA A 181 -14.07 0.55 3.89
CA ALA A 181 -13.99 -0.85 4.28
C ALA A 181 -14.36 -1.07 5.74
N ARG A 182 -15.13 -2.13 5.97
CA ARG A 182 -15.34 -2.79 7.27
C ARG A 182 -14.54 -4.06 7.36
N VAL A 183 -14.47 -4.78 6.25
CA VAL A 183 -13.70 -6.01 6.12
C VAL A 183 -12.92 -5.94 4.81
N ILE A 184 -11.65 -6.33 4.85
CA ILE A 184 -10.80 -6.54 3.68
C ILE A 184 -10.29 -7.97 3.75
N VAL A 185 -10.50 -8.72 2.68
CA VAL A 185 -9.98 -10.08 2.49
C VAL A 185 -9.08 -10.06 1.26
N GLY A 186 -7.90 -10.65 1.33
CA GLY A 186 -7.01 -10.69 0.17
C GLY A 186 -5.89 -11.72 0.31
N PRO A 187 -5.24 -12.08 -0.82
CA PRO A 187 -4.10 -12.98 -0.79
C PRO A 187 -2.87 -12.32 -0.17
N HIS A 188 -2.00 -13.13 0.43
CA HIS A 188 -0.80 -12.64 1.08
C HIS A 188 0.14 -11.85 0.17
N GLY A 189 0.72 -10.81 0.77
CA GLY A 189 1.80 -10.02 0.19
C GLY A 189 1.34 -8.69 -0.39
N ALA A 190 2.12 -8.16 -1.33
CA ALA A 190 2.02 -6.75 -1.74
C ALA A 190 0.69 -6.34 -2.41
N GLY A 191 -0.20 -7.30 -2.73
CA GLY A 191 -1.56 -6.99 -3.20
C GLY A 191 -2.44 -6.34 -2.12
N MET A 192 -2.06 -6.46 -0.85
CA MET A 192 -2.77 -5.88 0.30
C MET A 192 -2.29 -4.47 0.69
N MET A 193 -1.39 -3.84 -0.07
CA MET A 193 -0.93 -2.47 0.21
C MET A 193 -2.07 -1.47 0.43
N ASN A 194 -3.23 -1.65 -0.21
CA ASN A 194 -4.38 -0.75 -0.06
C ASN A 194 -4.99 -0.75 1.35
N VAL A 195 -4.63 -1.69 2.23
CA VAL A 195 -4.96 -1.66 3.66
C VAL A 195 -4.42 -0.39 4.33
N LEU A 196 -3.37 0.24 3.79
CA LEU A 196 -2.86 1.54 4.25
C LEU A 196 -3.93 2.65 4.24
N TRP A 197 -4.96 2.50 3.41
CA TRP A 197 -6.05 3.48 3.26
C TRP A 197 -7.28 3.14 4.11
N ALA A 198 -7.26 1.99 4.78
CA ALA A 198 -8.39 1.52 5.56
C ALA A 198 -8.55 2.35 6.84
N SER A 199 -9.80 2.66 7.19
CA SER A 199 -10.10 3.37 8.43
C SER A 199 -9.81 2.46 9.65
N PRO A 200 -9.40 3.02 10.81
CA PRO A 200 -9.23 2.25 12.05
C PRO A 200 -10.45 1.38 12.39
N GLY A 201 -10.22 0.18 12.91
CA GLY A 201 -11.28 -0.81 13.16
C GLY A 201 -11.77 -1.54 11.89
N THR A 202 -11.07 -1.43 10.76
CA THR A 202 -11.27 -2.34 9.62
C THR A 202 -10.71 -3.71 9.98
N HIS A 203 -11.50 -4.76 9.80
CA HIS A 203 -11.02 -6.13 9.93
C HIS A 203 -10.27 -6.53 8.65
N VAL A 204 -9.11 -7.15 8.82
CA VAL A 204 -8.27 -7.57 7.70
C VAL A 204 -8.02 -9.06 7.83
N VAL A 205 -8.35 -9.81 6.77
CA VAL A 205 -8.11 -11.24 6.65
C VAL A 205 -7.13 -11.46 5.50
N GLU A 206 -5.93 -11.90 5.85
CA GLU A 206 -4.92 -12.26 4.85
C GLU A 206 -4.95 -13.78 4.61
N VAL A 207 -5.15 -14.17 3.36
CA VAL A 207 -5.12 -15.57 2.94
C VAL A 207 -3.67 -15.92 2.58
N GLY A 208 -3.03 -16.64 3.50
CA GLY A 208 -1.63 -17.07 3.40
C GLY A 208 -1.39 -18.20 2.38
N TYR A 209 -0.16 -18.69 2.35
CA TYR A 209 0.22 -19.82 1.51
C TYR A 209 -0.08 -21.14 2.20
N THR A 210 -0.65 -22.10 1.49
CA THR A 210 -0.47 -23.52 1.83
C THR A 210 0.82 -24.00 1.19
N THR A 211 1.94 -23.99 1.91
CA THR A 211 3.04 -24.87 1.56
C THR A 211 2.62 -26.29 1.93
N GLY A 212 1.96 -27.01 1.01
CA GLY A 212 1.85 -28.48 1.01
C GLY A 212 1.56 -29.23 2.32
N MET A 213 0.97 -28.62 3.35
CA MET A 213 0.47 -29.36 4.50
C MET A 213 -0.93 -29.83 4.15
N THR A 214 -1.00 -31.03 3.59
CA THR A 214 -2.18 -31.87 3.70
C THR A 214 -2.56 -31.94 5.17
N PHE A 215 -3.72 -31.39 5.54
CA PHE A 215 -4.34 -31.73 6.82
C PHE A 215 -4.60 -33.24 6.78
N PRO A 216 -4.14 -34.03 7.76
CA PRO A 216 -4.57 -35.41 7.85
C PRO A 216 -6.09 -35.42 7.97
N GLN A 217 -6.74 -36.16 7.06
CA GLN A 217 -8.17 -36.48 7.13
C GLN A 217 -8.45 -37.35 8.35
#